data_AF-A0A8J2ZL99-F1
#
_entry.id   AF-A0A8J2ZL99-F1
#
_cell.length_a   1.000
_cell.length_b   1.000
_cell.length_c   1.000
_cell.angle_alpha   90.00
_cell.angle_beta   90.00
_cell.angle_gamma   90.00
#
_symmetry.space_group_name_H-M   'P 1'
#
loop_
_entity.id
_entity.type
_entity.pdbx_description
1 polymer ?
#
loop_
_entity_poly.entity_id
_entity_poly.type
_entity_poly.pdbx_seq_one_letter_code
_entity_poly.pdbx_strand_id
1 'polypeptide(L)' 'MQREGGPIKEVTVGDVVFFAAGERHWHGASPENAMSHIAVQESIDGSPVTWMEKVSDEEYNG' A
#
# COMPACT_ATOMS: atom_id res chain seq x y z
N MET A 1 5.77 -1.69 1.27
CA MET A 1 4.52 -1.00 1.64
C MET A 1 4.82 0.09 2.63
N GLN A 2 3.97 1.10 2.73
CA GLN A 2 4.17 2.20 3.66
C GLN A 2 2.82 2.81 4.07
N ARG A 3 2.74 3.20 5.33
CA ARG A 3 1.67 4.05 5.87
C ARG A 3 2.18 5.47 5.88
N GLU A 4 1.32 6.45 5.65
CA GLU A 4 1.71 7.85 5.66
C GLU A 4 2.48 8.23 6.95
N GLY A 5 3.65 8.86 6.78
CA GLY A 5 4.56 9.22 7.89
C GLY A 5 5.25 8.04 8.59
N GLY A 6 4.97 6.80 8.18
CA GLY A 6 5.58 5.58 8.71
C GLY A 6 6.80 5.11 7.91
N PRO A 7 7.57 4.15 8.44
CA PRO A 7 8.70 3.57 7.72
C PRO A 7 8.23 2.71 6.55
N ILE A 8 9.06 2.64 5.50
CA ILE A 8 8.94 1.62 4.46
C ILE A 8 9.12 0.24 5.10
N LYS A 9 8.20 -0.68 4.80
CA LYS A 9 8.34 -2.09 5.18
C LYS A 9 8.34 -2.98 3.96
N GLU A 10 9.35 -3.84 3.87
CA GLU A 10 9.39 -4.94 2.91
C GLU A 10 8.28 -5.94 3.23
N VAL A 11 7.67 -6.51 2.18
CA VAL A 11 6.61 -7.51 2.26
C VAL A 11 7.00 -8.65 1.34
N THR A 12 7.06 -9.86 1.88
CA THR A 12 7.48 -11.06 1.15
C THR A 12 6.36 -12.10 1.05
N VAL A 13 6.65 -13.19 0.34
CA VAL A 13 5.69 -14.27 0.09
C VAL A 13 5.21 -14.86 1.42
N GLY A 14 3.89 -14.86 1.61
CA GLY A 14 3.24 -15.40 2.82
C GLY A 14 2.88 -14.35 3.85
N ASP A 15 3.37 -13.11 3.72
CA ASP A 15 2.98 -12.02 4.62
C ASP A 15 1.52 -11.63 4.43
N VAL A 16 0.89 -11.25 5.56
CA VAL A 16 -0.46 -10.68 5.58
C VAL A 16 -0.36 -9.24 6.05
N VAL A 17 -0.90 -8.32 5.26
CA VAL A 17 -0.90 -6.89 5.56
C VAL A 17 -2.35 -6.43 5.75
N PHE A 18 -2.58 -5.71 6.84
CA PHE A 18 -3.87 -5.08 7.15
C PHE A 18 -3.70 -3.57 7.27
N PHE A 19 -4.56 -2.82 6.60
CA PHE A 19 -4.68 -1.36 6.73
C PHE A 19 -6.02 -1.03 7.38
N ALA A 20 -6.00 -0.17 8.39
CA ALA A 20 -7.22 0.22 9.07
C ALA A 20 -8.09 1.10 8.16
N ALA A 21 -9.42 1.12 8.41
CA ALA A 21 -10.32 1.99 7.67
C ALA A 21 -9.89 3.46 7.76
N GLY A 22 -9.74 4.12 6.60
CA GLY A 22 -9.30 5.51 6.49
C GLY A 22 -7.78 5.72 6.65
N GLU A 23 -6.98 4.67 6.90
CA GLU A 23 -5.52 4.78 6.96
C GLU A 23 -4.94 5.06 5.57
N ARG A 24 -4.23 6.18 5.41
CA ARG A 24 -3.52 6.52 4.17
C ARG A 24 -2.28 5.64 4.02
N HIS A 25 -2.19 4.93 2.89
CA HIS A 25 -1.14 3.96 2.65
C HIS A 25 -0.88 3.72 1.15
N TRP A 26 0.27 3.12 0.85
CA TRP A 26 0.62 2.62 -0.46
C TRP A 26 1.40 1.30 -0.37
N HIS A 27 1.28 0.49 -1.41
CA HIS A 27 2.03 -0.77 -1.56
C HIS A 27 2.30 -1.02 -3.03
N GLY A 28 3.44 -1.64 -3.32
CA GLY A 28 3.91 -1.89 -4.66
C GLY A 28 5.17 -2.75 -4.65
N ALA A 29 5.69 -3.01 -5.84
CA ALA A 29 6.96 -3.68 -6.05
C ALA A 29 8.13 -2.93 -5.40
N SER A 30 9.20 -3.66 -5.09
CA SER A 30 10.53 -3.08 -4.87
C SER A 30 11.11 -2.54 -6.19
N PRO A 31 12.14 -1.68 -6.18
CA PRO A 31 12.75 -1.17 -7.41
C PRO A 31 13.31 -2.26 -8.34
N GLU A 32 13.72 -3.40 -7.77
CA GLU A 32 14.45 -4.45 -8.48
C GLU A 32 13.60 -5.68 -8.82
N ASN A 33 12.49 -5.90 -8.09
CA ASN A 33 11.68 -7.11 -8.21
C ASN A 33 10.19 -6.78 -8.35
N ALA A 34 9.53 -7.45 -9.29
CA ALA A 34 8.08 -7.44 -9.40
C ALA A 34 7.43 -8.12 -8.18
N MET A 35 6.21 -7.71 -7.86
CA MET A 35 5.42 -8.24 -6.75
C MET A 35 3.97 -8.46 -7.19
N SER A 36 3.38 -9.57 -6.73
CA SER A 36 1.97 -9.86 -6.87
C SER A 36 1.37 -10.14 -5.49
N HIS A 37 0.17 -9.63 -5.25
CA HIS A 37 -0.57 -9.91 -4.03
C HIS A 37 -2.07 -9.99 -4.32
N ILE A 38 -2.81 -10.61 -3.40
CA ILE A 38 -4.26 -10.59 -3.40
C ILE A 38 -4.71 -9.41 -2.54
N ALA A 39 -5.55 -8.54 -3.09
CA ALA A 39 -6.18 -7.45 -2.34
C ALA A 39 -7.63 -7.81 -2.03
N VAL A 40 -8.02 -7.72 -0.76
CA VAL A 40 -9.38 -7.98 -0.28
C VAL A 40 -9.85 -6.77 0.49
N GLN A 41 -10.96 -6.18 0.08
CA GLN A 41 -11.50 -4.95 0.66
C GLN A 41 -13.02 -4.90 0.44
N GLU A 42 -13.73 -4.36 1.43
CA GLU A 42 -15.18 -4.13 1.36
C GLU A 42 -15.48 -2.74 0.79
N SER A 43 -16.66 -2.58 0.22
CA SER A 43 -17.13 -1.28 -0.29
C SER A 43 -17.99 -0.55 0.74
N ILE A 44 -17.73 0.74 0.93
CA ILE A 44 -18.57 1.66 1.70
C ILE A 44 -19.13 2.68 0.71
N ASP A 45 -20.45 2.89 0.71
CA ASP A 45 -21.15 3.81 -0.21
C ASP A 45 -20.81 3.57 -1.70
N GLY A 46 -20.61 2.30 -2.07
CA GLY A 46 -20.35 1.88 -3.45
C GLY A 46 -18.89 1.97 -3.90
N SER A 47 -17.96 2.41 -3.04
CA SER A 47 -16.52 2.43 -3.36
C SER A 47 -15.69 1.73 -2.27
N PRO A 48 -14.70 0.91 -2.64
CA PRO A 48 -13.74 0.36 -1.68
C PRO A 48 -12.54 1.27 -1.44
N VAL A 49 -12.40 2.37 -2.18
CA VAL A 49 -11.20 3.20 -2.17
C VAL A 49 -11.52 4.69 -2.37
N THR A 50 -10.74 5.54 -1.71
CA THR A 50 -10.62 6.96 -2.04
C THR A 50 -9.21 7.19 -2.55
N TRP A 51 -9.06 7.46 -3.85
CA TRP A 51 -7.75 7.74 -4.44
C TRP A 51 -7.26 9.14 -4.09
N MET A 52 -5.95 9.26 -3.98
CA MET A 52 -5.24 10.48 -3.59
C MET A 52 -4.13 10.76 -4.61
N GLU A 53 -3.18 11.60 -4.25
CA GLU A 53 -1.99 11.90 -5.05
C GLU A 53 -1.11 10.66 -5.31
N LYS A 54 -0.24 10.77 -6.32
CA LYS A 54 0.78 9.78 -6.57
C LYS A 54 1.86 9.88 -5.50
N VAL A 55 2.40 8.72 -5.12
CA VAL A 55 3.64 8.61 -4.36
C VAL A 55 4.77 9.22 -5.21
N SER A 56 5.52 10.15 -4.63
CA SER A 56 6.69 10.75 -5.27
C SER A 56 7.88 9.78 -5.27
N ASP A 57 8.86 10.02 -6.14
CA ASP A 57 10.09 9.22 -6.16
C ASP A 57 10.86 9.36 -4.83
N GLU A 58 10.79 10.51 -4.16
CA GLU A 58 11.41 10.71 -2.84
C GLU A 58 10.75 9.84 -1.77
N GLU A 59 9.42 9.84 -1.68
CA GLU A 59 8.68 8.98 -0.74
C GLU A 59 8.87 7.49 -1.05
N TYR A 60 8.99 7.13 -2.33
CA TYR A 60 9.20 5.73 -2.73
C TYR A 60 10.59 5.22 -2.36
N ASN A 61 11.62 6.06 -2.48
CA ASN A 61 13.00 5.68 -2.19
C ASN A 61 13.36 5.78 -0.69
N GLY A 62 12.60 6.55 0.09
CA GLY A 62 12.79 6.71 1.53
C GLY A 62 13.92 7.65 1.92
#